data_AF-A0A7C6UT43-F1
#
_entry.id   AF-A0A7C6UT43-F1
#
_cell.length_a   1.000
_cell.length_b   1.000
_cell.length_c   1.000
_cell.angle_alpha   90.00
_cell.angle_beta   90.00
_cell.angle_gamma   90.00
#
_symmetry.space_group_name_H-M   'P 1'
#
loop_
_entity.id
_entity.type
_entity.pdbx_description
1 polymer ?
#
loop_
_entity_poly.entity_id
_entity_poly.type
_entity_poly.pdbx_seq_one_letter_code
_entity_poly.pdbx_strand_id
1 'polypeptide(L)' 'LIGLADAINKKSAEKLKEDLQNVFQKATFISTSVGATIGAYAGKGALVLSF' A
#
# COMPACT_ATOMS: atom_id res chain seq x y z
N LEU A 1 13.19 2.46 1.05
CA LEU A 1 12.07 2.99 0.26
C LEU A 1 10.90 2.08 0.53
N ILE A 2 9.71 2.57 0.87
CA ILE A 2 8.55 1.71 1.13
C ILE A 2 7.45 2.04 0.11
N GLY A 3 7.07 1.05 -0.69
CA GLY A 3 6.00 1.12 -1.67
C GLY A 3 4.72 0.48 -1.13
N LEU A 4 3.59 1.17 -1.32
CA LEU A 4 2.25 0.71 -0.94
C LEU A 4 1.36 0.75 -2.18
N ALA A 5 0.72 -0.36 -2.51
CA ALA A 5 -0.28 -0.42 -3.58
C ALA A 5 -1.60 -1.04 -3.10
N ASP A 6 -2.73 -0.40 -3.41
CA ASP A 6 -4.06 -0.83 -2.96
C ASP A 6 -4.98 -1.28 -4.11
N ALA A 7 -5.77 -2.34 -3.85
CA ALA A 7 -6.84 -2.80 -4.73
C ALA A 7 -8.21 -2.32 -4.22
N ILE A 8 -8.53 -1.03 -4.47
CA ILE A 8 -9.82 -0.42 -4.11
C ILE A 8 -9.98 -0.31 -2.58
N ASN A 9 -8.87 -0.20 -1.83
CA ASN A 9 -8.87 -0.17 -0.36
C ASN A 9 -8.00 0.97 0.20
N LYS A 10 -8.28 2.18 -0.28
CA LYS A 10 -7.52 3.39 0.06
C LYS A 10 -7.46 3.66 1.56
N LYS A 11 -8.58 3.48 2.28
CA LYS A 11 -8.64 3.76 3.73
C LYS A 11 -7.67 2.87 4.53
N SER A 12 -7.63 1.56 4.25
CA SER A 12 -6.69 0.67 4.93
C SER A 12 -5.24 0.93 4.50
N ALA A 13 -5.01 1.28 3.23
CA ALA A 13 -3.69 1.64 2.73
C ALA A 13 -3.13 2.90 3.41
N GLU A 14 -3.96 3.93 3.59
CA GLU A 14 -3.61 5.15 4.31
C GLU A 14 -3.33 4.87 5.78
N LYS A 15 -4.17 4.07 6.45
CA LYS A 15 -3.94 3.71 7.84
C LYS A 15 -2.62 2.95 8.03
N LEU A 16 -2.35 1.98 7.17
CA LEU A 16 -1.08 1.24 7.19
C LEU A 16 0.12 2.16 6.93
N LYS A 17 -0.02 3.13 6.02
CA LYS A 17 1.02 4.13 5.77
C LYS A 17 1.33 4.95 7.02
N GLU A 18 0.30 5.47 7.70
CA GLU A 18 0.47 6.23 8.95
C GLU A 18 1.21 5.41 10.01
N ASP A 19 0.79 4.16 10.21
CA ASP A 19 1.42 3.26 11.19
C ASP A 19 2.89 2.99 10.84
N LEU A 20 3.20 2.80 9.56
CA LEU A 20 4.58 2.61 9.08
C LEU A 20 5.42 3.88 9.16
N GLN A 21 4.84 5.07 8.94
CA GLN A 21 5.53 6.35 9.06
C GLN A 21 5.93 6.64 10.51
N ASN A 22 5.12 6.20 11.48
CA ASN A 22 5.45 6.31 12.90
C ASN A 22 6.68 5.47 13.28
N VAL A 23 6.86 4.31 12.64
CA VAL A 23 8.00 3.40 12.89
C VAL A 23 9.23 3.79 12.06
N PHE A 24 9.04 4.11 10.78
CA PHE A 24 10.12 4.37 9.81
C PHE A 24 10.18 5.83 9.41
N GLN A 25 10.49 6.71 10.37
CA GLN A 25 10.43 8.17 10.22
C GLN A 25 11.30 8.75 9.09
N LYS A 26 12.35 8.05 8.67
CA LYS A 26 13.27 8.49 7.60
C LYS A 26 13.01 7.82 6.25
N ALA A 27 12.04 6.91 6.17
CA ALA A 27 11.75 6.21 4.92
C ALA A 27 10.96 7.11 3.96
N THR A 28 11.32 7.06 2.69
CA THR A 28 10.50 7.60 1.60
C THR A 28 9.36 6.64 1.30
N PHE A 29 8.13 7.15 1.23
CA PHE A 29 6.93 6.39 0.93
C PHE A 29 6.39 6.72 -0.46
N ILE A 30 6.05 5.68 -1.23
CA ILE A 30 5.35 5.81 -2.51
C ILE A 30 4.04 5.04 -2.41
N SER A 31 2.93 5.69 -2.77
CA SER A 31 1.60 5.09 -2.78
C SER A 31 1.06 5.06 -4.20
N THR A 32 0.53 3.91 -4.63
CA THR A 32 -0.08 3.71 -5.95
C THR A 32 -1.31 2.81 -5.84
N SER A 33 -2.05 2.62 -6.93
CA SER A 33 -3.08 1.59 -7.02
C SER A 33 -2.53 0.38 -7.78
N VAL A 34 -2.94 -0.84 -7.40
CA VAL A 34 -2.54 -2.02 -8.17
C VAL A 34 -3.22 -2.04 -9.53
N GLY A 35 -2.45 -2.42 -10.56
CA GLY A 35 -2.97 -2.63 -11.90
C GLY A 35 -3.98 -3.78 -11.97
N ALA A 36 -4.79 -3.79 -13.03
CA ALA A 36 -5.91 -4.73 -13.21
C ALA A 36 -5.50 -6.21 -13.05
N THR A 37 -4.35 -6.61 -13.57
CA THR A 37 -3.84 -7.98 -13.44
C THR A 37 -3.60 -8.35 -11.99
N ILE A 38 -2.89 -7.50 -11.23
CA ILE A 38 -2.58 -7.78 -9.82
C ILE A 38 -3.87 -7.74 -9.00
N GLY A 39 -4.76 -6.78 -9.26
CA GLY A 39 -6.07 -6.69 -8.60
C GLY A 39 -6.95 -7.93 -8.83
N ALA A 40 -6.88 -8.56 -10.01
CA ALA A 40 -7.64 -9.77 -10.31
C ALA A 40 -7.18 -10.98 -9.49
N TYR A 41 -5.87 -11.12 -9.25
CA TYR A 41 -5.33 -12.23 -8.46
C TYR A 41 -5.34 -11.98 -6.95
N ALA A 42 -5.05 -10.75 -6.53
CA ALA A 42 -4.98 -10.40 -5.11
C ALA A 42 -6.38 -10.22 -4.49
N GLY A 43 -7.39 -9.91 -5.31
CA GLY A 43 -8.76 -9.70 -4.88
C GLY A 43 -9.03 -8.26 -4.39
N LYS A 44 -10.31 -7.91 -4.32
CA LYS A 44 -10.77 -6.62 -3.79
C LYS A 44 -10.41 -6.52 -2.32
N GLY A 45 -9.83 -5.39 -1.91
CA GLY A 45 -9.39 -5.20 -0.51
C GLY A 45 -7.89 -5.43 -0.28
N ALA A 46 -7.19 -6.02 -1.26
CA ALA A 46 -5.78 -6.35 -1.12
C ALA A 46 -4.90 -5.11 -0.94
N LEU A 47 -3.83 -5.30 -0.16
CA LEU A 47 -2.74 -4.36 0.02
C LEU A 47 -1.44 -5.05 -0.34
N VAL A 48 -0.62 -4.37 -1.14
CA VAL A 48 0.72 -4.81 -1.50
C VAL A 48 1.72 -3.87 -0.85
N LEU A 49 2.66 -4.45 -0.12
CA LEU A 49 3.76 -3.74 0.53
C LEU A 49 5.08 -4.20 -0.11
N SER A 50 5.92 -3.26 -0.55
CA SER A 50 7.26 -3.53 -1.05
C SER A 50 8.28 -2.70 -0.28
N PHE A 51 9.42 -3.29 0.09
CA PHE A 51 10.49 -2.63 0.83
C PHE A 51 11.87 -3.09 0.35
#